data_AF-N9TRL8-F1
#
_entry.id   AF-N9TRL8-F1
#
_cell.length_a   1.000
_cell.length_b   1.000
_cell.length_c   1.000
_cell.angle_alpha   90.00
_cell.angle_beta   90.00
_cell.angle_gamma   90.00
#
_symmetry.space_group_name_H-M   'P 1'
#
loop_
_entity.id
_entity.type
_entity.pdbx_description
1 polymer ?
#
loop_
_entity_poly.entity_id
_entity_poly.type
_entity_poly.pdbx_seq_one_letter_code
_entity_poly.pdbx_strand_id
1 'polypeptide(L)'
;MKFQKSKLRKFFEVATWITIPTVTAASIGGAIYYVVKNSRSIQKEFFSVSQFKEEAKKIRLNPEVFGSLEASDLYEDFKNRQAKAKQIVDDYIKKYPQIDWNKIIKQNIPKHARVLNFGNKKESHKKIINNLPKSFDTHEYLKSKIQVELDFQKTKYLDFRFTNIEKIENDKTKLRIEYKVFLNYEYASGDFEPKSKRYTKASKYYYTNSEVVTFYSNDLKIYNGSKFATQWQENKTEVETIIRKLNENNKSIDKQIQQLEEKIKEENTNQEQLRKKIEQLKENKKKVFISSDFYNQIFEWFKKTIDKTDAYSDNYKKEDGFVIEPYTTTYSNNNLPYILWNPTKGLNELTIKFIFVKKDAPKKDEIKSYPKAIIFTLDNV
;
A
#
# COMPACT_ATOMS: atom_id res chain seq x y z
N MET A 1 14.98 10.52 -74.10
CA MET A 1 15.45 11.22 -72.89
C MET A 1 15.22 10.31 -71.67
N LYS A 2 16.27 9.65 -71.16
CA LYS A 2 16.17 8.71 -70.03
C LYS A 2 16.24 9.52 -68.72
N PHE A 3 15.13 9.63 -67.99
CA PHE A 3 15.11 10.26 -66.67
C PHE A 3 16.00 9.44 -65.70
N GLN A 4 17.15 9.98 -65.32
CA GLN A 4 17.94 9.43 -64.23
C GLN A 4 17.12 9.54 -62.94
N LYS A 5 16.57 8.41 -62.47
CA LYS A 5 15.93 8.33 -61.15
C LYS A 5 16.95 8.80 -60.10
N SER A 6 16.58 9.81 -59.30
CA SER A 6 17.45 10.38 -58.27
C SER A 6 17.88 9.29 -57.28
N LYS A 7 19.13 9.36 -56.79
CA LYS A 7 19.68 8.39 -55.83
C LYS A 7 18.79 8.20 -54.59
N LEU A 8 18.06 9.25 -54.19
CA LEU A 8 17.08 9.23 -53.10
C LEU A 8 15.95 8.23 -53.37
N ARG A 9 15.41 8.18 -54.60
CA ARG A 9 14.26 7.32 -54.94
C ARG A 9 14.64 5.84 -54.96
N LYS A 10 15.87 5.51 -55.40
CA LYS A 10 16.42 4.15 -55.32
C LYS A 10 16.69 3.72 -53.88
N PHE A 11 17.18 4.64 -53.04
CA PHE A 11 17.37 4.36 -51.61
C PHE A 11 16.02 4.12 -50.91
N PHE A 12 14.99 4.93 -51.19
CA PHE A 12 13.64 4.70 -50.68
C PHE A 12 13.04 3.38 -51.16
N GLU A 13 13.16 3.03 -52.46
CA GLU A 13 12.71 1.73 -52.98
C GLU A 13 13.38 0.58 -52.20
N VAL A 14 14.72 0.57 -52.09
CA VAL A 14 15.47 -0.47 -51.35
C VAL A 14 15.10 -0.50 -49.86
N ALA A 15 14.97 0.66 -49.22
CA ALA A 15 14.58 0.77 -47.81
C ALA A 15 13.17 0.23 -47.57
N THR A 16 12.20 0.47 -48.46
CA THR A 16 10.85 -0.11 -48.37
C THR A 16 10.85 -1.62 -48.61
N TRP A 17 11.66 -2.13 -49.54
CA TRP A 17 11.78 -3.57 -49.80
C TRP A 17 12.38 -4.35 -48.63
N ILE A 18 13.15 -3.69 -47.75
CA ILE A 18 13.71 -4.30 -46.54
C ILE A 18 12.80 -4.08 -45.34
N THR A 19 12.33 -2.85 -45.11
CA THR A 19 11.55 -2.54 -43.89
C THR A 19 10.17 -3.19 -43.87
N ILE A 20 9.48 -3.29 -45.01
CA ILE A 20 8.12 -3.87 -45.05
C ILE A 20 8.14 -5.36 -44.66
N PRO A 21 9.00 -6.22 -45.25
CA PRO A 21 9.11 -7.61 -44.82
C PRO A 21 9.56 -7.77 -43.36
N THR A 22 10.51 -6.97 -42.88
CA THR A 22 11.01 -7.06 -41.50
C THR A 22 9.94 -6.66 -40.47
N VAL A 23 9.19 -5.58 -40.70
CA VAL A 23 8.10 -5.15 -39.82
C VAL A 23 6.95 -6.16 -39.85
N THR A 24 6.66 -6.74 -41.02
CA THR A 24 5.62 -7.77 -41.16
C THR A 24 6.02 -9.05 -40.43
N ALA A 25 7.26 -9.52 -40.59
CA ALA A 25 7.78 -10.69 -39.89
C ALA A 25 7.86 -10.46 -38.37
N ALA A 26 8.25 -9.26 -37.91
CA ALA A 26 8.23 -8.90 -36.50
C ALA A 26 6.80 -8.86 -35.93
N SER A 27 5.82 -8.37 -36.71
CA SER A 27 4.41 -8.33 -36.33
C SER A 27 3.81 -9.73 -36.25
N ILE A 28 4.10 -10.60 -37.22
CA ILE A 28 3.66 -12.00 -37.24
C ILE A 28 4.33 -12.76 -36.08
N GLY A 29 5.65 -12.59 -35.88
CA GLY A 29 6.38 -13.20 -34.77
C GLY A 29 5.86 -12.74 -33.40
N GLY A 30 5.55 -11.45 -33.26
CA GLY A 30 4.93 -10.89 -32.06
C GLY A 30 3.52 -11.46 -31.81
N ALA A 31 2.70 -11.59 -32.85
CA ALA A 31 1.36 -12.18 -32.76
C ALA A 31 1.42 -13.67 -32.41
N ILE A 32 2.33 -14.44 -33.04
CA ILE A 32 2.57 -15.85 -32.71
C ILE A 32 3.06 -15.98 -31.27
N TYR A 33 4.02 -15.16 -30.83
CA TYR A 33 4.50 -15.18 -29.45
C TYR A 33 3.38 -14.87 -28.46
N TYR A 34 2.54 -13.87 -28.73
CA TYR A 34 1.39 -13.53 -27.89
C TYR A 34 0.37 -14.67 -27.81
N VAL A 35 0.04 -15.28 -28.96
CA VAL A 35 -0.86 -16.44 -29.02
C VAL A 35 -0.24 -17.62 -28.27
N VAL A 36 1.00 -18.00 -28.54
CA VAL A 36 1.69 -19.13 -27.88
C VAL A 36 1.83 -18.91 -26.37
N LYS A 37 2.16 -17.69 -25.94
CA LYS A 37 2.26 -17.35 -24.51
C LYS A 37 0.90 -17.43 -23.83
N ASN A 38 -0.17 -17.00 -24.48
CA ASN A 38 -1.53 -17.02 -23.93
C ASN A 38 -2.28 -18.34 -24.16
N SER A 39 -1.80 -19.21 -25.04
CA SER A 39 -2.39 -20.53 -25.34
C SER A 39 -1.75 -21.67 -24.54
N ARG A 40 -0.61 -21.45 -23.89
CA ARG A 40 -0.03 -22.44 -22.95
C ARG A 40 -0.97 -22.59 -21.76
N SER A 41 -1.42 -23.81 -21.51
CA SER A 41 -2.18 -24.13 -20.30
C SER A 41 -1.33 -23.77 -19.08
N ILE A 42 -1.86 -22.90 -18.23
CA ILE A 42 -1.22 -22.58 -16.95
C ILE A 42 -1.18 -23.88 -16.14
N GLN A 43 0.03 -24.40 -15.91
CA GLN A 43 0.20 -25.54 -15.02
C GLN A 43 -0.14 -25.08 -13.60
N LYS A 44 -1.27 -25.57 -13.10
CA LYS A 44 -1.75 -25.20 -11.77
C LYS A 44 -0.94 -25.94 -10.72
N GLU A 45 -0.41 -25.19 -9.76
CA GLU A 45 0.24 -25.78 -8.59
C GLU A 45 -0.83 -26.32 -7.63
N PHE A 46 -0.57 -27.44 -6.98
CA PHE A 46 -1.47 -27.99 -5.98
C PHE A 46 -1.25 -27.30 -4.64
N PHE A 47 -2.33 -26.84 -4.02
CA PHE A 47 -2.34 -26.17 -2.71
C PHE A 47 -3.26 -26.93 -1.77
N SER A 48 -2.69 -27.53 -0.72
CA SER A 48 -3.48 -28.22 0.29
C SER A 48 -4.29 -27.23 1.13
N VAL A 49 -5.34 -27.71 1.82
CA VAL A 49 -6.14 -26.86 2.72
C VAL A 49 -5.30 -26.34 3.90
N SER A 50 -4.34 -27.12 4.40
CA SER A 50 -3.43 -26.67 5.46
C SER A 50 -2.50 -25.57 4.98
N GLN A 51 -1.85 -25.76 3.83
CA GLN A 51 -1.00 -24.75 3.19
C GLN A 51 -1.78 -23.45 2.95
N PHE A 52 -3.01 -23.55 2.43
CA PHE A 52 -3.89 -22.40 2.25
C PHE A 52 -4.11 -21.61 3.53
N LYS A 53 -4.48 -22.30 4.62
CA LYS A 53 -4.75 -21.64 5.90
C LYS A 53 -3.50 -20.99 6.49
N GLU A 54 -2.34 -21.61 6.35
CA GLU A 54 -1.07 -21.05 6.82
C GLU A 54 -0.69 -19.79 6.05
N GLU A 55 -0.73 -19.83 4.72
CA GLU A 55 -0.39 -18.67 3.91
C GLU A 55 -1.42 -17.55 4.03
N ALA A 56 -2.72 -17.87 4.12
CA ALA A 56 -3.76 -16.88 4.32
C ALA A 56 -3.62 -16.14 5.67
N LYS A 57 -3.19 -16.85 6.73
CA LYS A 57 -2.92 -16.25 8.05
C LYS A 57 -1.72 -15.30 8.06
N LYS A 58 -0.79 -15.44 7.11
CA LYS A 58 0.40 -14.57 7.00
C LYS A 58 0.10 -13.26 6.26
N ILE A 59 -1.07 -13.13 5.62
CA ILE A 59 -1.48 -11.88 4.98
C ILE A 59 -1.66 -10.82 6.05
N ARG A 60 -1.07 -9.65 5.82
CA ARG A 60 -1.18 -8.47 6.68
C ARG A 60 -1.53 -7.25 5.84
N LEU A 61 -2.31 -6.35 6.41
CA LEU A 61 -2.46 -4.99 5.89
C LEU A 61 -1.27 -4.16 6.36
N ASN A 62 -0.91 -3.13 5.59
CA ASN A 62 -0.01 -2.12 6.13
C ASN A 62 -0.72 -1.46 7.33
N PRO A 63 -0.14 -1.51 8.55
CA PRO A 63 -0.79 -0.96 9.74
C PRO A 63 -0.98 0.55 9.68
N GLU A 64 -0.28 1.24 8.78
CA GLU A 64 -0.31 2.69 8.63
C GLU A 64 -0.58 3.08 7.17
N VAL A 65 -1.52 4.01 6.97
CA VAL A 65 -1.84 4.59 5.67
C VAL A 65 -1.47 6.07 5.69
N PHE A 66 -0.65 6.47 4.73
CA PHE A 66 -0.18 7.85 4.55
C PHE A 66 -0.82 8.47 3.31
N GLY A 67 -1.39 9.67 3.43
CA GLY A 67 -1.93 10.39 2.27
C GLY A 67 -2.88 11.52 2.65
N SER A 68 -3.68 12.01 1.72
CA SER A 68 -4.65 13.08 1.99
C SER A 68 -5.97 12.58 2.59
N LEU A 69 -6.08 11.29 2.92
CA LEU A 69 -7.33 10.63 3.29
C LEU A 69 -7.41 10.41 4.80
N GLU A 70 -8.39 11.03 5.44
CA GLU A 70 -8.71 10.78 6.85
C GLU A 70 -9.60 9.54 7.02
N ALA A 71 -9.50 8.87 8.16
CA ALA A 71 -10.27 7.67 8.46
C ALA A 71 -11.80 7.94 8.49
N SER A 72 -12.21 9.07 9.07
CA SER A 72 -13.62 9.50 9.08
C SER A 72 -14.17 9.68 7.67
N ASP A 73 -13.43 10.39 6.83
CA ASP A 73 -13.85 10.72 5.47
C ASP A 73 -13.94 9.47 4.60
N LEU A 74 -12.96 8.57 4.72
CA LEU A 74 -12.99 7.27 4.05
C LEU A 74 -14.22 6.47 4.46
N TYR A 75 -14.52 6.41 5.76
CA TYR A 75 -15.68 5.69 6.26
C TYR A 75 -16.99 6.26 5.73
N GLU A 76 -17.13 7.58 5.79
CA GLU A 76 -18.36 8.26 5.35
C GLU A 76 -18.55 8.11 3.83
N ASP A 77 -17.53 8.35 3.02
CA ASP A 77 -17.61 8.14 1.56
C ASP A 77 -17.93 6.67 1.23
N PHE A 78 -17.32 5.71 1.94
CA PHE A 78 -17.61 4.29 1.77
C PHE A 78 -19.07 3.96 2.05
N LYS A 79 -19.62 4.37 3.21
CA LYS A 79 -21.01 4.08 3.58
C LYS A 79 -21.98 4.79 2.66
N ASN A 80 -21.70 6.03 2.27
CA ASN A 80 -22.53 6.81 1.35
C ASN A 80 -22.59 6.15 -0.04
N ARG A 81 -21.44 5.72 -0.60
CA ARG A 81 -21.40 5.03 -1.89
C ARG A 81 -22.06 3.66 -1.84
N GLN A 82 -21.86 2.91 -0.75
CA GLN A 82 -22.51 1.62 -0.53
C GLN A 82 -24.04 1.78 -0.48
N ALA A 83 -24.54 2.75 0.28
CA ALA A 83 -25.96 3.04 0.40
C ALA A 83 -26.57 3.50 -0.94
N LYS A 84 -25.90 4.44 -1.65
CA LYS A 84 -26.36 4.93 -2.95
C LYS A 84 -26.42 3.84 -4.00
N ALA A 85 -25.40 2.98 -4.09
CA ALA A 85 -25.40 1.86 -5.03
C ALA A 85 -26.51 0.85 -4.71
N LYS A 86 -26.74 0.55 -3.42
CA LYS A 86 -27.84 -0.30 -2.99
C LYS A 86 -29.19 0.30 -3.39
N GLN A 87 -29.41 1.58 -3.14
CA GLN A 87 -30.64 2.28 -3.52
C GLN A 87 -30.89 2.20 -5.02
N ILE A 88 -29.87 2.45 -5.86
CA ILE A 88 -29.99 2.36 -7.32
C ILE A 88 -30.43 0.96 -7.77
N VAL A 89 -29.87 -0.09 -7.16
CA VAL A 89 -30.24 -1.49 -7.45
C VAL A 89 -31.66 -1.78 -6.98
N ASP A 90 -32.02 -1.37 -5.76
CA ASP A 90 -33.34 -1.59 -5.18
C ASP A 90 -34.44 -0.87 -5.99
N ASP A 91 -34.19 0.36 -6.43
CA ASP A 91 -35.12 1.14 -7.26
C ASP A 91 -35.27 0.52 -8.66
N TYR A 92 -34.19 -0.01 -9.22
CA TYR A 92 -34.24 -0.77 -10.48
C TYR A 92 -35.06 -2.05 -10.34
N ILE A 93 -34.87 -2.80 -9.26
CA ILE A 93 -35.65 -4.01 -8.95
C ILE A 93 -37.14 -3.69 -8.81
N LYS A 94 -37.48 -2.63 -8.07
CA LYS A 94 -38.86 -2.16 -7.88
C LYS A 94 -39.52 -1.72 -9.18
N LYS A 95 -38.77 -1.14 -10.11
CA LYS A 95 -39.27 -0.75 -11.45
C LYS A 95 -39.70 -1.94 -12.30
N TYR A 96 -39.17 -3.13 -12.03
CA TYR A 96 -39.43 -4.34 -12.82
C TYR A 96 -39.90 -5.52 -11.94
N PRO A 97 -41.09 -5.43 -11.30
CA PRO A 97 -41.60 -6.46 -10.39
C PRO A 97 -41.95 -7.78 -11.09
N GLN A 98 -42.16 -7.76 -12.41
CA GLN A 98 -42.43 -8.95 -13.23
C GLN A 98 -41.24 -9.91 -13.34
N ILE A 99 -40.05 -9.51 -12.87
CA ILE A 99 -38.85 -10.33 -12.85
C ILE A 99 -38.67 -10.91 -11.44
N ASP A 100 -38.55 -12.23 -11.36
CA ASP A 100 -38.11 -12.91 -10.14
C ASP A 100 -36.61 -12.67 -9.90
N TRP A 101 -36.29 -11.53 -9.30
CA TRP A 101 -34.93 -11.11 -9.00
C TRP A 101 -34.23 -12.03 -8.01
N ASN A 102 -34.97 -12.70 -7.11
CA ASN A 102 -34.40 -13.67 -6.17
C ASN A 102 -33.75 -14.84 -6.90
N LYS A 103 -34.38 -15.33 -7.98
CA LYS A 103 -33.82 -16.38 -8.84
C LYS A 103 -32.61 -15.90 -9.63
N ILE A 104 -32.63 -14.64 -10.12
CA ILE A 104 -31.52 -14.05 -10.90
C ILE A 104 -30.28 -13.81 -10.03
N ILE A 105 -30.45 -13.23 -8.84
CA ILE A 105 -29.34 -12.87 -7.95
C ILE A 105 -28.67 -14.13 -7.37
N LYS A 106 -29.45 -15.16 -7.02
CA LYS A 106 -28.91 -16.44 -6.53
C LYS A 106 -28.10 -17.21 -7.58
N GLN A 107 -28.34 -16.98 -8.87
CA GLN A 107 -27.64 -17.66 -9.97
C GLN A 107 -26.34 -16.94 -10.39
N ASN A 108 -26.10 -15.70 -9.94
CA ASN A 108 -25.04 -14.81 -10.44
C ASN A 108 -23.78 -14.70 -9.54
N ILE A 109 -23.38 -15.77 -8.86
CA ILE A 109 -22.10 -15.84 -8.13
C ILE A 109 -21.27 -17.00 -8.71
N PRO A 110 -19.99 -16.86 -9.15
CA PRO A 110 -19.06 -15.70 -9.20
C PRO A 110 -18.53 -15.39 -10.63
N LYS A 111 -17.61 -14.39 -10.73
CA LYS A 111 -16.87 -13.75 -11.87
C LYS A 111 -16.60 -14.52 -13.20
N HIS A 112 -16.91 -15.81 -13.30
CA HIS A 112 -16.76 -16.63 -14.51
C HIS A 112 -18.09 -17.21 -15.03
N ALA A 113 -19.24 -16.76 -14.53
CA ALA A 113 -20.55 -17.14 -15.04
C ALA A 113 -20.74 -16.55 -16.45
N ARG A 114 -20.36 -17.32 -17.46
CA ARG A 114 -20.75 -17.13 -18.86
C ARG A 114 -22.24 -16.82 -18.93
N VAL A 115 -22.54 -15.79 -19.72
CA VAL A 115 -23.82 -15.50 -20.39
C VAL A 115 -24.93 -16.47 -20.01
N LEU A 116 -25.87 -16.00 -19.19
CA LEU A 116 -27.07 -16.72 -18.83
C LEU A 116 -27.78 -17.19 -20.11
N ASN A 117 -27.78 -18.51 -20.34
CA ASN A 117 -28.64 -19.13 -21.34
C ASN A 117 -30.06 -19.16 -20.76
N PHE A 118 -30.74 -18.02 -20.83
CA PHE A 118 -32.15 -17.94 -20.49
C PHE A 118 -32.96 -18.65 -21.58
N GLY A 119 -33.35 -19.90 -21.31
CA GLY A 119 -34.37 -20.59 -22.08
C GLY A 119 -35.63 -19.73 -22.18
N ASN A 120 -36.10 -19.52 -23.41
CA ASN A 120 -37.39 -18.96 -23.82
C ASN A 120 -38.01 -17.82 -22.97
N LYS A 121 -37.21 -16.92 -22.39
CA LYS A 121 -37.71 -15.65 -21.84
C LYS A 121 -37.80 -14.60 -22.94
N LYS A 122 -38.92 -13.85 -22.99
CA LYS A 122 -39.13 -12.70 -23.88
C LYS A 122 -37.87 -11.82 -23.90
N GLU A 123 -37.43 -11.42 -25.08
CA GLU A 123 -36.18 -10.67 -25.30
C GLU A 123 -36.08 -9.41 -24.44
N SER A 124 -37.22 -8.80 -24.11
CA SER A 124 -37.33 -7.65 -23.19
C SER A 124 -36.81 -7.96 -21.78
N HIS A 125 -37.06 -9.14 -21.23
CA HIS A 125 -36.55 -9.54 -19.91
C HIS A 125 -35.03 -9.73 -19.91
N LYS A 126 -34.45 -10.23 -21.02
CA LYS A 126 -32.98 -10.35 -21.15
C LYS A 126 -32.32 -8.96 -21.11
N LYS A 127 -32.88 -7.99 -21.83
CA LYS A 127 -32.38 -6.60 -21.83
C LYS A 127 -32.45 -5.97 -20.44
N ILE A 128 -33.57 -6.15 -19.73
CA ILE A 128 -33.73 -5.63 -18.36
C ILE A 128 -32.74 -6.26 -17.39
N ILE A 129 -32.50 -7.58 -17.47
CA ILE A 129 -31.53 -8.24 -16.58
C ILE A 129 -30.09 -7.81 -16.90
N ASN A 130 -29.73 -7.71 -18.18
CA ASN A 130 -28.39 -7.29 -18.60
C ASN A 130 -28.08 -5.83 -18.22
N ASN A 131 -29.11 -4.99 -18.11
CA ASN A 131 -28.99 -3.58 -17.71
C ASN A 131 -29.10 -3.36 -16.20
N LEU A 132 -29.12 -4.43 -15.38
CA LEU A 132 -29.10 -4.31 -13.92
C LEU A 132 -27.84 -3.52 -13.49
N PRO A 133 -28.00 -2.44 -12.71
CA PRO A 133 -26.86 -1.68 -12.21
C PRO A 133 -25.90 -2.56 -11.41
N LYS A 134 -24.59 -2.30 -11.54
CA LYS A 134 -23.57 -3.03 -10.77
C LYS A 134 -23.71 -2.69 -9.28
N SER A 135 -23.66 -3.72 -8.44
CA SER A 135 -23.56 -3.55 -7.00
C SER A 135 -22.24 -2.86 -6.63
N PHE A 136 -22.21 -2.18 -5.48
CA PHE A 136 -20.98 -1.64 -4.92
C PHE A 136 -19.93 -2.75 -4.71
N ASP A 137 -18.75 -2.57 -5.29
CA ASP A 137 -17.62 -3.49 -5.11
C ASP A 137 -16.65 -2.91 -4.07
N THR A 138 -16.75 -3.43 -2.85
CA THR A 138 -15.90 -3.03 -1.73
C THR A 138 -14.41 -3.20 -2.05
N HIS A 139 -14.03 -4.29 -2.71
CA HIS A 139 -12.63 -4.56 -2.99
C HIS A 139 -12.06 -3.57 -4.00
N GLU A 140 -12.79 -3.32 -5.10
CA GLU A 140 -12.38 -2.32 -6.09
C GLU A 140 -12.29 -0.91 -5.50
N TYR A 141 -13.17 -0.57 -4.57
CA TYR A 141 -13.16 0.73 -3.92
C TYR A 141 -11.98 0.91 -2.93
N LEU A 142 -11.65 -0.13 -2.16
CA LEU A 142 -10.63 -0.06 -1.11
C LEU A 142 -9.20 -0.37 -1.60
N LYS A 143 -9.05 -1.13 -2.69
CA LYS A 143 -7.71 -1.55 -3.17
C LYS A 143 -6.76 -0.41 -3.53
N SER A 144 -7.28 0.75 -3.89
CA SER A 144 -6.47 1.94 -4.19
C SER A 144 -6.17 2.80 -2.97
N LYS A 145 -6.74 2.47 -1.80
CA LYS A 145 -6.68 3.28 -0.58
C LYS A 145 -5.95 2.56 0.56
N ILE A 146 -5.93 1.23 0.55
CA ILE A 146 -5.36 0.39 1.59
C ILE A 146 -4.38 -0.58 0.96
N GLN A 147 -3.12 -0.51 1.38
CA GLN A 147 -2.07 -1.39 0.91
C GLN A 147 -2.09 -2.71 1.68
N VAL A 148 -1.86 -3.80 0.96
CA VAL A 148 -1.78 -5.16 1.50
C VAL A 148 -0.36 -5.67 1.27
N GLU A 149 0.23 -6.29 2.29
CA GLU A 149 1.54 -6.95 2.18
C GLU A 149 1.38 -8.33 1.54
N LEU A 150 1.29 -8.34 0.20
CA LEU A 150 1.28 -9.55 -0.61
C LEU A 150 2.52 -9.59 -1.48
N ASP A 151 3.29 -10.66 -1.36
CA ASP A 151 4.33 -10.98 -2.34
C ASP A 151 3.70 -11.57 -3.63
N PHE A 152 4.52 -11.66 -4.68
CA PHE A 152 4.09 -12.17 -5.98
C PHE A 152 3.54 -13.60 -5.91
N GLN A 153 4.14 -14.47 -5.09
CA GLN A 153 3.73 -15.88 -4.97
C GLN A 153 2.36 -15.97 -4.29
N LYS A 154 2.13 -15.21 -3.22
CA LYS A 154 0.84 -15.12 -2.54
C LYS A 154 -0.24 -14.56 -3.45
N THR A 155 0.06 -13.49 -4.20
CA THR A 155 -0.90 -12.88 -5.15
C THR A 155 -1.31 -13.86 -6.25
N LYS A 156 -0.39 -14.73 -6.68
CA LYS A 156 -0.67 -15.74 -7.71
C LYS A 156 -1.66 -16.80 -7.20
N TYR A 157 -1.49 -17.30 -5.98
CA TYR A 157 -2.25 -18.47 -5.49
C TYR A 157 -3.42 -18.11 -4.57
N LEU A 158 -3.47 -16.89 -4.03
CA LEU A 158 -4.51 -16.42 -3.13
C LEU A 158 -5.31 -15.28 -3.77
N ASP A 159 -6.64 -15.38 -3.74
CA ASP A 159 -7.57 -14.32 -4.16
C ASP A 159 -8.00 -13.54 -2.91
N PHE A 160 -7.28 -12.46 -2.62
CA PHE A 160 -7.56 -11.53 -1.52
C PHE A 160 -8.65 -10.53 -1.91
N ARG A 161 -9.63 -10.30 -1.03
CA ARG A 161 -10.69 -9.30 -1.23
C ARG A 161 -11.08 -8.58 0.05
N PHE A 162 -11.11 -7.25 0.00
CA PHE A 162 -11.73 -6.47 1.06
C PHE A 162 -13.25 -6.70 1.09
N THR A 163 -13.83 -6.71 2.28
CA THR A 163 -15.26 -6.95 2.49
C THR A 163 -15.99 -5.77 3.09
N ASN A 164 -15.38 -5.07 4.04
CA ASN A 164 -16.01 -3.98 4.78
C ASN A 164 -14.97 -3.10 5.49
N ILE A 165 -15.44 -1.95 6.00
CA ILE A 165 -14.73 -1.13 6.98
C ILE A 165 -15.66 -0.73 8.12
N GLU A 166 -15.09 -0.65 9.33
CA GLU A 166 -15.77 -0.29 10.56
C GLU A 166 -14.98 0.79 11.32
N LYS A 167 -15.71 1.66 12.02
CA LYS A 167 -15.12 2.67 12.91
C LYS A 167 -14.57 1.97 14.16
N ILE A 168 -13.45 2.45 14.67
CA ILE A 168 -13.00 2.12 16.03
C ILE A 168 -13.65 3.11 16.99
N GLU A 169 -14.33 2.59 18.02
CA GLU A 169 -14.91 3.44 19.05
C GLU A 169 -13.83 4.26 19.76
N ASN A 170 -14.10 5.55 19.97
CA ASN A 170 -13.20 6.50 20.62
C ASN A 170 -11.87 6.76 19.90
N ASP A 171 -11.65 6.25 18.70
CA ASP A 171 -10.45 6.53 17.90
C ASP A 171 -10.82 6.90 16.46
N LYS A 172 -10.86 8.21 16.20
CA LYS A 172 -11.19 8.75 14.87
C LYS A 172 -10.08 8.51 13.84
N THR A 173 -8.90 8.08 14.26
CA THR A 173 -7.74 7.95 13.38
C THR A 173 -7.55 6.53 12.85
N LYS A 174 -8.41 5.60 13.29
CA LYS A 174 -8.30 4.19 12.98
C LYS A 174 -9.59 3.63 12.39
N LEU A 175 -9.43 2.69 11.47
CA LEU A 175 -10.52 1.86 10.96
C LEU A 175 -10.16 0.39 11.10
N ARG A 176 -11.16 -0.43 11.40
CA ARG A 176 -11.07 -1.88 11.23
C ARG A 176 -11.42 -2.22 9.79
N ILE A 177 -10.49 -2.86 9.11
CA ILE A 177 -10.63 -3.27 7.71
C ILE A 177 -10.85 -4.77 7.67
N GLU A 178 -11.98 -5.19 7.12
CA GLU A 178 -12.31 -6.61 6.97
C GLU A 178 -11.93 -7.10 5.58
N TYR A 179 -11.41 -8.33 5.53
CA TYR A 179 -11.08 -8.98 4.28
C TYR A 179 -11.32 -10.48 4.34
N LYS A 180 -11.40 -11.08 3.15
CA LYS A 180 -11.48 -12.52 2.94
C LYS A 180 -10.47 -12.95 1.89
N VAL A 181 -10.08 -14.21 1.97
CA VAL A 181 -9.10 -14.83 1.09
C VAL A 181 -9.67 -16.14 0.59
N PHE A 182 -9.48 -16.42 -0.69
CA PHE A 182 -9.80 -17.70 -1.31
C PHE A 182 -8.59 -18.29 -2.02
N LEU A 183 -8.66 -19.58 -2.37
CA LEU A 183 -7.74 -20.13 -3.35
C LEU A 183 -8.02 -19.51 -4.72
N ASN A 184 -6.97 -19.04 -5.40
CA ASN A 184 -7.06 -18.56 -6.75
C ASN A 184 -7.13 -19.76 -7.73
N TYR A 185 -8.34 -20.24 -8.01
CA TYR A 185 -8.56 -21.41 -8.87
C TYR A 185 -8.15 -21.21 -10.34
N GLU A 186 -7.77 -19.99 -10.75
CA GLU A 186 -7.19 -19.73 -12.07
C GLU A 186 -5.76 -20.27 -12.15
N TYR A 187 -4.95 -20.10 -11.09
CA TYR A 187 -3.53 -20.43 -11.05
C TYR A 187 -3.16 -21.59 -10.11
N ALA A 188 -4.06 -21.96 -9.20
CA ALA A 188 -3.88 -23.07 -8.27
C ALA A 188 -4.99 -24.13 -8.42
N SER A 189 -4.64 -25.36 -8.07
CA SER A 189 -5.56 -26.46 -7.84
C SER A 189 -5.50 -26.85 -6.35
N GLY A 190 -6.52 -27.57 -5.88
CA GLY A 190 -6.61 -27.98 -4.48
C GLY A 190 -7.52 -29.18 -4.36
N ASP A 191 -7.79 -29.57 -3.12
CA ASP A 191 -8.74 -30.63 -2.77
C ASP A 191 -10.07 -30.41 -3.50
N PHE A 192 -10.67 -31.52 -3.92
CA PHE A 192 -11.93 -31.47 -4.63
C PHE A 192 -13.00 -30.74 -3.80
N GLU A 193 -13.59 -29.72 -4.41
CA GLU A 193 -14.85 -29.12 -3.99
C GLU A 193 -15.73 -28.74 -5.20
N PRO A 194 -17.06 -28.87 -5.06
CA PRO A 194 -18.01 -28.46 -6.09
C PRO A 194 -17.79 -27.00 -6.50
N LYS A 195 -17.90 -26.70 -7.80
CA LYS A 195 -17.77 -25.32 -8.31
C LYS A 195 -18.74 -24.34 -7.64
N SER A 196 -19.91 -24.80 -7.20
CA SER A 196 -20.91 -24.02 -6.48
C SER A 196 -20.47 -23.61 -5.06
N LYS A 197 -19.51 -24.31 -4.46
CA LYS A 197 -18.94 -23.96 -3.15
C LYS A 197 -17.73 -23.03 -3.25
N ARG A 198 -17.01 -23.03 -4.38
CA ARG A 198 -15.82 -22.19 -4.60
C ARG A 198 -16.17 -20.71 -4.45
N TYR A 199 -15.27 -19.94 -3.83
CA TYR A 199 -15.46 -18.51 -3.55
C TYR A 199 -16.65 -18.17 -2.64
N THR A 200 -17.13 -19.13 -1.85
CA THR A 200 -18.18 -18.94 -0.83
C THR A 200 -17.66 -19.25 0.57
N LYS A 201 -18.40 -18.83 1.61
CA LYS A 201 -18.07 -19.18 3.01
C LYS A 201 -18.03 -20.68 3.29
N ALA A 202 -18.67 -21.49 2.42
CA ALA A 202 -18.70 -22.95 2.52
C ALA A 202 -17.53 -23.64 1.79
N SER A 203 -16.65 -22.88 1.13
CA SER A 203 -15.43 -23.40 0.53
C SER A 203 -14.47 -23.91 1.61
N LYS A 204 -13.74 -25.00 1.31
CA LYS A 204 -12.61 -25.46 2.13
C LYS A 204 -11.48 -24.42 2.17
N TYR A 205 -11.40 -23.60 1.12
CA TYR A 205 -10.42 -22.56 0.89
C TYR A 205 -11.03 -21.18 1.16
N TYR A 206 -11.65 -21.01 2.34
CA TYR A 206 -12.16 -19.73 2.80
C TYR A 206 -11.43 -19.32 4.08
N TYR A 207 -10.89 -18.10 4.06
CA TYR A 207 -10.33 -17.44 5.23
C TYR A 207 -10.87 -16.03 5.31
N THR A 208 -11.08 -15.53 6.53
CA THR A 208 -11.54 -14.17 6.80
C THR A 208 -10.78 -13.64 7.99
N ASN A 209 -10.46 -12.36 7.96
CA ASN A 209 -9.79 -11.68 9.05
C ASN A 209 -10.16 -10.19 9.04
N SER A 210 -9.79 -9.48 10.10
CA SER A 210 -9.89 -8.03 10.18
C SER A 210 -8.65 -7.46 10.85
N GLU A 211 -8.15 -6.34 10.35
CA GLU A 211 -7.00 -5.66 10.91
C GLU A 211 -7.32 -4.18 11.13
N VAL A 212 -6.71 -3.60 12.17
CA VAL A 212 -6.88 -2.17 12.48
C VAL A 212 -5.77 -1.40 11.79
N VAL A 213 -6.15 -0.41 11.00
CA VAL A 213 -5.24 0.44 10.23
C VAL A 213 -5.35 1.86 10.74
N THR A 214 -4.21 2.50 10.98
CA THR A 214 -4.10 3.90 11.41
C THR A 214 -3.86 4.79 10.21
N PHE A 215 -4.59 5.89 10.11
CA PHE A 215 -4.51 6.82 9.00
C PHE A 215 -3.81 8.09 9.44
N TYR A 216 -2.89 8.57 8.62
CA TYR A 216 -2.18 9.83 8.80
C TYR A 216 -2.39 10.70 7.57
N SER A 217 -2.88 11.92 7.80
CA SER A 217 -3.06 12.91 6.73
C SER A 217 -1.71 13.54 6.34
N ASN A 218 -1.57 14.02 5.10
CA ASN A 218 -0.45 14.88 4.72
C ASN A 218 -0.93 15.95 3.74
N ASP A 219 -0.86 17.19 4.17
CA ASP A 219 -1.29 18.40 3.47
C ASP A 219 -0.22 19.51 3.57
N LEU A 220 1.03 19.15 3.85
CA LEU A 220 2.14 20.10 3.82
C LEU A 220 2.39 20.62 2.42
N LYS A 221 2.82 21.88 2.31
CA LYS A 221 3.18 22.51 1.02
C LYS A 221 4.59 22.12 0.58
N ILE A 222 4.75 20.83 0.26
CA ILE A 222 6.02 20.23 -0.17
C ILE A 222 6.05 19.88 -1.67
N TYR A 223 5.02 20.28 -2.42
CA TYR A 223 4.87 19.99 -3.84
C TYR A 223 5.90 20.76 -4.71
N ASN A 224 6.09 20.31 -5.95
CA ASN A 224 7.00 20.96 -6.89
C ASN A 224 6.63 22.42 -7.13
N GLY A 225 7.60 23.32 -6.97
CA GLY A 225 7.39 24.78 -7.06
C GLY A 225 7.12 25.46 -5.72
N SER A 226 6.89 24.70 -4.63
CA SER A 226 6.93 25.25 -3.27
C SER A 226 8.35 25.66 -2.86
N LYS A 227 8.46 26.60 -1.91
CA LYS A 227 9.75 26.96 -1.30
C LYS A 227 10.45 25.75 -0.70
N PHE A 228 9.70 24.83 -0.07
CA PHE A 228 10.23 23.59 0.45
C PHE A 228 10.94 22.77 -0.62
N ALA A 229 10.28 22.53 -1.76
CA ALA A 229 10.85 21.76 -2.86
C ALA A 229 12.10 22.43 -3.43
N THR A 230 12.12 23.77 -3.54
CA THR A 230 13.29 24.50 -4.04
C THR A 230 14.50 24.42 -3.10
N GLN A 231 14.27 24.33 -1.79
CA GLN A 231 15.34 24.26 -0.77
C GLN A 231 15.60 22.82 -0.31
N TRP A 232 14.96 21.82 -0.92
CA TRP A 232 15.00 20.44 -0.44
C TRP A 232 16.42 19.88 -0.34
N GLN A 233 17.30 20.15 -1.32
CA GLN A 233 18.66 19.58 -1.30
C GLN A 233 19.51 20.09 -0.13
N GLU A 234 19.40 21.37 0.22
CA GLU A 234 20.08 21.96 1.38
C GLU A 234 19.54 21.33 2.68
N ASN A 235 18.21 21.35 2.85
CA ASN A 235 17.56 20.81 4.05
C ASN A 235 17.78 19.29 4.19
N LYS A 236 17.81 18.55 3.07
CA LYS A 236 18.12 17.13 3.02
C LYS A 236 19.54 16.85 3.51
N THR A 237 20.52 17.65 3.08
CA THR A 237 21.92 17.50 3.50
C THR A 237 22.09 17.66 5.02
N GLU A 238 21.33 18.57 5.64
CA GLU A 238 21.34 18.76 7.09
C GLU A 238 20.88 17.51 7.84
N VAL A 239 19.73 16.93 7.46
CA VAL A 239 19.22 15.72 8.12
C VAL A 239 20.07 14.49 7.83
N GLU A 240 20.60 14.37 6.62
CA GLU A 240 21.54 13.31 6.26
C GLU A 240 22.81 13.40 7.11
N THR A 241 23.28 14.60 7.46
CA THR A 241 24.43 14.78 8.34
C THR A 241 24.16 14.32 9.78
N ILE A 242 22.95 14.60 10.31
CA ILE A 242 22.51 14.09 11.63
C ILE A 242 22.55 12.56 11.63
N ILE A 243 21.94 11.93 10.63
CA ILE A 243 21.84 10.47 10.52
C ILE A 243 23.22 9.84 10.29
N ARG A 244 24.06 10.42 9.43
CA ARG A 244 25.41 9.92 9.13
C ARG A 244 26.28 9.89 10.38
N LYS A 245 26.24 10.93 11.21
CA LYS A 245 26.97 10.96 12.49
C LYS A 245 26.54 9.81 13.41
N LEU A 246 25.24 9.49 13.45
CA LEU A 246 24.72 8.36 14.23
C LEU A 246 25.10 7.00 13.61
N ASN A 247 25.12 6.90 12.28
CA ASN A 247 25.62 5.72 11.57
C ASN A 247 27.10 5.47 11.83
N GLU A 248 27.93 6.52 11.85
CA GLU A 248 29.35 6.43 12.21
C GLU A 248 29.55 5.96 13.65
N ASN A 249 28.77 6.49 14.59
CA ASN A 249 28.75 6.01 15.98
C ASN A 249 28.38 4.53 16.05
N ASN A 250 27.36 4.08 15.32
CA ASN A 250 26.98 2.66 15.24
C ASN A 250 28.09 1.78 14.65
N LYS A 251 28.76 2.24 13.59
CA LYS A 251 29.92 1.54 13.01
C LYS A 251 31.08 1.44 14.00
N SER A 252 31.30 2.47 14.83
CA SER A 252 32.31 2.44 15.89
C SER A 252 31.95 1.41 16.97
N ILE A 253 30.69 1.31 17.37
CA ILE A 253 30.19 0.28 18.29
C ILE A 253 30.42 -1.12 17.71
N ASP A 254 30.15 -1.33 16.41
CA ASP A 254 30.38 -2.62 15.75
C ASP A 254 31.85 -3.04 15.77
N LYS A 255 32.76 -2.11 15.50
CA LYS A 255 34.21 -2.37 15.60
C LYS A 255 34.60 -2.75 17.03
N GLN A 256 34.04 -2.09 18.05
CA GLN A 256 34.32 -2.44 19.45
C GLN A 256 33.78 -3.82 19.82
N ILE A 257 32.59 -4.18 19.36
CA ILE A 257 32.03 -5.52 19.56
C ILE A 257 32.94 -6.57 18.93
N GLN A 258 33.34 -6.38 17.67
CA GLN A 258 34.21 -7.32 16.96
C GLN A 258 35.55 -7.53 17.69
N GLN A 259 36.20 -6.45 18.13
CA GLN A 259 37.46 -6.52 18.88
C GLN A 259 37.31 -7.28 20.22
N LEU A 260 36.18 -7.10 20.92
CA LEU A 260 35.91 -7.82 22.16
C LEU A 260 35.61 -9.30 21.91
N GLU A 261 34.92 -9.63 20.81
CA GLU A 261 34.66 -11.01 20.39
C GLU A 261 35.93 -11.75 19.98
N GLU A 262 36.86 -11.08 19.30
CA GLU A 262 38.19 -11.61 18.98
C GLU A 262 39.00 -11.90 20.25
N LYS A 263 39.04 -10.96 21.22
CA LYS A 263 39.71 -11.17 22.51
C LYS A 263 39.15 -12.36 23.30
N ILE A 264 37.83 -12.58 23.29
CA ILE A 264 37.21 -13.75 23.94
C ILE A 264 37.68 -15.06 23.32
N LYS A 265 37.98 -15.09 22.02
CA LYS A 265 38.48 -16.29 21.33
C LYS A 265 39.94 -16.59 21.68
N GLU A 266 40.72 -15.54 21.99
CA GLU A 266 42.15 -15.64 22.30
C GLU A 266 42.43 -15.92 23.79
N GLU A 267 41.58 -15.46 24.72
CA GLU A 267 41.80 -15.58 26.17
C GLU A 267 40.91 -16.65 26.85
N ASN A 268 41.53 -17.57 27.60
CA ASN A 268 40.86 -18.65 28.35
C ASN A 268 40.37 -18.26 29.76
N THR A 269 40.54 -17.01 30.21
CA THR A 269 40.18 -16.61 31.58
C THR A 269 39.55 -15.21 31.64
N ASN A 270 38.48 -15.07 32.41
CA ASN A 270 37.67 -13.85 32.64
C ASN A 270 36.77 -13.36 31.47
N GLN A 271 36.11 -14.30 30.78
CA GLN A 271 35.19 -14.00 29.67
C GLN A 271 33.89 -13.29 30.09
N GLU A 272 33.47 -13.41 31.35
CA GLU A 272 32.17 -12.92 31.81
C GLU A 272 32.05 -11.38 31.75
N GLN A 273 33.12 -10.66 32.09
CA GLN A 273 33.15 -9.20 32.01
C GLN A 273 33.10 -8.71 30.55
N LEU A 274 33.79 -9.39 29.64
CA LEU A 274 33.78 -9.08 28.21
C LEU A 274 32.41 -9.35 27.60
N ARG A 275 31.76 -10.47 27.95
CA ARG A 275 30.39 -10.79 27.52
C ARG A 275 29.38 -9.73 27.97
N LYS A 276 29.44 -9.31 29.24
CA LYS A 276 28.58 -8.22 29.75
C LYS A 276 28.78 -6.91 28.99
N LYS A 277 30.02 -6.56 28.65
CA LYS A 277 30.34 -5.36 27.87
C LYS A 277 29.81 -5.46 26.43
N ILE A 278 29.95 -6.62 25.78
CA ILE A 278 29.38 -6.86 24.45
C ILE A 278 27.86 -6.71 24.47
N GLU A 279 27.18 -7.31 25.45
CA GLU A 279 25.72 -7.20 25.55
C GLU A 279 25.27 -5.77 25.81
N GLN A 280 26.00 -5.00 26.63
CA GLN A 280 25.73 -3.57 26.81
C GLN A 280 25.92 -2.78 25.50
N LEU A 281 26.97 -3.07 24.72
CA LEU A 281 27.20 -2.42 23.43
C LEU A 281 26.13 -2.77 22.39
N LYS A 282 25.71 -4.03 22.32
CA LYS A 282 24.58 -4.47 21.48
C LYS A 282 23.29 -3.77 21.85
N GLU A 283 23.04 -3.59 23.15
CA GLU A 283 21.86 -2.87 23.65
C GLU A 283 21.92 -1.38 23.33
N ASN A 284 23.09 -0.75 23.48
CA ASN A 284 23.31 0.64 23.08
C ASN A 284 23.10 0.84 21.57
N LYS A 285 23.60 -0.09 20.74
CA LYS A 285 23.41 -0.07 19.28
C LYS A 285 21.92 -0.07 18.90
N LYS A 286 21.11 -0.93 19.55
CA LYS A 286 19.65 -0.97 19.35
C LYS A 286 18.98 0.35 19.70
N LYS A 287 19.56 1.13 20.63
CA LYS A 287 18.99 2.37 21.17
C LYS A 287 19.32 3.63 20.39
N VAL A 288 20.30 3.61 19.49
CA VAL A 288 20.78 4.83 18.81
C VAL A 288 19.67 5.58 18.07
N PHE A 289 18.89 4.87 17.26
CA PHE A 289 17.78 5.44 16.45
C PHE A 289 16.43 5.46 17.16
N ILE A 290 16.38 5.15 18.45
CA ILE A 290 15.18 5.25 19.30
C ILE A 290 15.44 6.14 20.53
N SER A 291 16.56 6.85 20.53
CA SER A 291 16.94 7.76 21.60
C SER A 291 16.13 9.05 21.52
N SER A 292 15.85 9.65 22.68
CA SER A 292 15.20 10.97 22.76
C SER A 292 16.02 12.05 22.05
N ASP A 293 17.34 11.95 22.11
CA ASP A 293 18.27 12.85 21.42
C ASP A 293 18.10 12.79 19.90
N PHE A 294 18.07 11.57 19.31
CA PHE A 294 17.79 11.40 17.89
C PHE A 294 16.42 11.99 17.51
N TYR A 295 15.38 11.67 18.28
CA TYR A 295 14.04 12.17 17.96
C TYR A 295 13.96 13.69 18.05
N ASN A 296 14.55 14.30 19.07
CA ASN A 296 14.56 15.76 19.24
C ASN A 296 15.35 16.43 18.11
N GLN A 297 16.53 15.93 17.75
CA GLN A 297 17.34 16.50 16.67
C GLN A 297 16.60 16.46 15.32
N ILE A 298 16.01 15.32 14.97
CA ILE A 298 15.24 15.19 13.72
C ILE A 298 14.00 16.07 13.75
N PHE A 299 13.26 16.09 14.87
CA PHE A 299 12.03 16.87 14.95
C PHE A 299 12.29 18.39 14.94
N GLU A 300 13.36 18.84 15.60
CA GLU A 300 13.78 20.25 15.55
C GLU A 300 14.23 20.65 14.15
N TRP A 301 15.01 19.80 13.46
CA TRP A 301 15.33 20.01 12.05
C TRP A 301 14.06 20.13 11.20
N PHE A 302 13.12 19.20 11.37
CA PHE A 302 11.87 19.18 10.61
C PHE A 302 11.07 20.47 10.83
N LYS A 303 10.86 20.85 12.08
CA LYS A 303 10.13 22.06 12.45
C LYS A 303 10.79 23.32 11.89
N LYS A 304 12.12 23.46 12.04
CA LYS A 304 12.88 24.59 11.48
C LYS A 304 12.77 24.65 9.97
N THR A 305 12.82 23.48 9.31
CA THR A 305 12.68 23.39 7.86
C THR A 305 11.31 23.87 7.40
N ILE A 306 10.23 23.40 8.04
CA ILE A 306 8.87 23.83 7.71
C ILE A 306 8.69 25.34 7.97
N ASP A 307 9.24 25.85 9.06
CA ASP A 307 9.23 27.28 9.39
C ASP A 307 9.99 28.15 8.37
N LYS A 308 11.21 27.75 7.99
CA LYS A 308 12.07 28.47 7.03
C LYS A 308 11.44 28.50 5.63
N THR A 309 10.74 27.43 5.27
CA THR A 309 10.20 27.23 3.92
C THR A 309 8.72 27.61 3.79
N ASP A 310 8.06 28.00 4.87
CA ASP A 310 6.62 28.26 4.90
C ASP A 310 5.79 27.08 4.36
N ALA A 311 6.18 25.85 4.75
CA ALA A 311 5.58 24.62 4.24
C ALA A 311 4.32 24.16 4.99
N TYR A 312 3.73 25.05 5.79
CA TYR A 312 2.51 24.78 6.56
C TYR A 312 1.32 24.44 5.66
N SER A 313 0.38 23.66 6.19
CA SER A 313 -0.91 23.41 5.53
C SER A 313 -1.69 24.72 5.38
N ASP A 314 -2.46 24.85 4.30
CA ASP A 314 -3.37 25.99 4.10
C ASP A 314 -4.43 26.11 5.20
N ASN A 315 -4.79 24.99 5.84
CA ASN A 315 -5.77 24.95 6.92
C ASN A 315 -5.16 25.24 8.31
N TYR A 316 -3.83 25.19 8.42
CA TYR A 316 -3.11 25.28 9.70
C TYR A 316 -1.91 26.21 9.56
N LYS A 317 -2.16 27.47 9.19
CA LYS A 317 -1.09 28.44 8.91
C LYS A 317 -0.39 28.89 10.18
N LYS A 318 0.88 29.22 10.04
CA LYS A 318 1.68 29.78 11.13
C LYS A 318 1.14 31.14 11.59
N GLU A 319 0.71 31.99 10.66
CA GLU A 319 0.11 33.31 10.99
C GLU A 319 -1.12 33.20 11.90
N ASP A 320 -1.85 32.08 11.82
CA ASP A 320 -3.06 31.83 12.62
C ASP A 320 -2.76 31.25 14.02
N GLY A 321 -1.48 31.20 14.41
CA GLY A 321 -1.01 30.72 15.71
C GLY A 321 -0.83 29.20 15.81
N PHE A 322 -0.81 28.49 14.68
CA PHE A 322 -0.52 27.05 14.66
C PHE A 322 0.98 26.76 14.72
N VAL A 323 1.32 25.72 15.47
CA VAL A 323 2.67 25.15 15.52
C VAL A 323 2.64 23.65 15.29
N ILE A 324 3.79 23.10 14.90
CA ILE A 324 3.98 21.67 14.73
C ILE A 324 4.51 21.05 16.04
N GLU A 325 3.85 20.00 16.49
CA GLU A 325 4.23 19.20 17.67
C GLU A 325 4.31 17.71 17.32
N PRO A 326 5.16 16.92 18.02
CA PRO A 326 5.31 15.50 17.75
C PRO A 326 4.01 14.77 18.08
N TYR A 327 3.59 13.84 17.22
CA TYR A 327 2.39 13.05 17.48
C TYR A 327 2.73 11.85 18.35
N THR A 328 2.60 12.02 19.66
CA THR A 328 2.74 10.93 20.64
C THR A 328 1.37 10.40 21.02
N THR A 329 0.99 9.22 20.52
CA THR A 329 -0.23 8.55 21.00
C THR A 329 0.00 7.96 22.38
N THR A 330 -0.66 8.49 23.39
CA THR A 330 -0.72 7.91 24.75
C THR A 330 -1.75 6.79 24.91
N TYR A 331 -2.50 6.44 23.84
CA TYR A 331 -3.70 5.59 23.92
C TYR A 331 -3.46 4.08 23.80
N SER A 332 -2.22 3.61 23.70
CA SER A 332 -1.89 2.20 23.90
C SER A 332 -0.56 2.11 24.62
N ASN A 333 -0.40 1.15 25.53
CA ASN A 333 0.75 0.96 26.44
C ASN A 333 2.15 0.89 25.80
N ASN A 334 2.26 1.07 24.48
CA ASN A 334 3.50 1.30 23.76
C ASN A 334 3.44 2.71 23.13
N ASN A 335 4.26 3.65 23.62
CA ASN A 335 4.49 4.93 22.95
C ASN A 335 4.94 4.65 21.52
N LEU A 336 4.06 4.84 20.54
CA LEU A 336 4.44 4.71 19.13
C LEU A 336 5.49 5.79 18.82
N PRO A 337 6.60 5.42 18.18
CA PRO A 337 7.64 6.38 17.85
C PRO A 337 7.11 7.36 16.80
N TYR A 338 7.34 8.65 17.04
CA TYR A 338 6.97 9.72 16.11
C TYR A 338 8.05 9.99 15.06
N ILE A 339 9.25 9.42 15.23
CA ILE A 339 10.29 9.33 14.21
C ILE A 339 10.57 7.85 13.96
N LEU A 340 10.52 7.41 12.70
CA LEU A 340 10.93 6.07 12.30
C LEU A 340 12.05 6.19 11.28
N TRP A 341 13.15 5.48 11.53
CA TRP A 341 14.26 5.36 10.60
C TRP A 341 14.32 3.94 10.05
N ASN A 342 14.14 3.79 8.75
CA ASN A 342 14.18 2.50 8.05
C ASN A 342 15.26 2.49 6.97
N PRO A 343 16.50 2.10 7.30
CA PRO A 343 17.57 1.96 6.33
C PRO A 343 17.40 0.63 5.56
N THR A 344 16.83 0.68 4.36
CA THR A 344 16.76 -0.50 3.47
C THR A 344 17.77 -0.39 2.32
N LYS A 345 18.24 -1.52 1.78
CA LYS A 345 19.18 -1.54 0.65
C LYS A 345 18.52 -0.90 -0.59
N GLY A 346 18.79 0.38 -0.80
CA GLY A 346 18.36 1.16 -1.98
C GLY A 346 17.39 2.30 -1.68
N LEU A 347 16.75 2.32 -0.50
CA LEU A 347 15.80 3.36 -0.08
C LEU A 347 15.94 3.56 1.44
N ASN A 348 16.54 4.66 1.87
CA ASN A 348 16.54 5.00 3.29
C ASN A 348 15.36 5.93 3.58
N GLU A 349 14.44 5.47 4.41
CA GLU A 349 13.20 6.19 4.69
C GLU A 349 13.20 6.76 6.10
N LEU A 350 12.95 8.06 6.19
CA LEU A 350 12.71 8.78 7.44
C LEU A 350 11.24 9.18 7.51
N THR A 351 10.49 8.56 8.41
CA THR A 351 9.09 8.92 8.66
C THR A 351 8.99 9.81 9.89
N ILE A 352 8.27 10.92 9.75
CA ILE A 352 8.02 11.88 10.83
C ILE A 352 6.52 12.02 11.02
N LYS A 353 6.04 11.79 12.25
CA LYS A 353 4.63 11.90 12.65
C LYS A 353 4.42 13.12 13.54
N PHE A 354 3.43 13.93 13.20
CA PHE A 354 3.22 15.23 13.82
C PHE A 354 1.75 15.64 13.84
N ILE A 355 1.45 16.70 14.57
CA ILE A 355 0.14 17.37 14.61
C ILE A 355 0.34 18.88 14.56
N PHE A 356 -0.63 19.60 14.01
CA PHE A 356 -0.74 21.03 14.21
C PHE A 356 -1.55 21.32 15.47
N VAL A 357 -1.05 22.21 16.32
CA VAL A 357 -1.68 22.64 17.56
C VAL A 357 -1.75 24.15 17.57
N LYS A 358 -2.93 24.73 17.89
CA LYS A 358 -3.06 26.17 18.08
C LYS A 358 -2.65 26.56 19.50
N LYS A 359 -1.55 27.30 19.65
CA LYS A 359 -1.00 27.62 20.98
C LYS A 359 -1.81 28.63 21.78
N ASP A 360 -2.49 29.55 21.09
CA ASP A 360 -3.27 30.62 21.72
C ASP A 360 -4.70 30.19 22.07
N ALA A 361 -5.02 28.90 21.96
CA ALA A 361 -6.34 28.39 22.32
C ALA A 361 -6.55 28.48 23.85
N PRO A 362 -7.74 28.92 24.32
CA PRO A 362 -8.04 29.08 25.75
C PRO A 362 -7.87 27.80 26.56
N LYS A 363 -7.93 26.63 25.90
CA LYS A 363 -7.40 25.36 26.40
C LYS A 363 -6.34 24.87 25.43
N LYS A 364 -5.14 24.63 25.96
CA LYS A 364 -3.90 24.26 25.23
C LYS A 364 -4.01 23.03 24.32
N ASP A 365 -5.12 22.30 24.37
CA ASP A 365 -5.36 21.04 23.65
C ASP A 365 -6.63 21.02 22.78
N GLU A 366 -7.37 22.13 22.65
CA GLU A 366 -8.74 22.08 22.09
C GLU A 366 -8.78 22.15 20.56
N ILE A 367 -7.80 22.80 19.92
CA ILE A 367 -7.74 22.93 18.45
C ILE A 367 -6.48 22.22 17.94
N LYS A 368 -6.66 20.98 17.50
CA LYS A 368 -5.63 20.11 16.92
C LYS A 368 -6.04 19.65 15.53
N SER A 369 -5.06 19.47 14.64
CA SER A 369 -5.31 18.80 13.37
C SER A 369 -5.52 17.29 13.56
N TYR A 370 -6.09 16.65 12.53
CA TYR A 370 -5.93 15.21 12.35
C TYR A 370 -4.43 14.84 12.31
N PRO A 371 -4.00 13.68 12.85
CA PRO A 371 -2.59 13.30 12.84
C PRO A 371 -2.00 13.27 11.45
N LYS A 372 -0.72 13.64 11.36
CA LYS A 372 -0.01 13.78 10.11
C LYS A 372 1.25 12.96 10.10
N ALA A 373 1.64 12.52 8.92
CA ALA A 373 2.92 11.86 8.72
C ALA A 373 3.49 12.16 7.34
N ILE A 374 4.82 12.28 7.31
CA ILE A 374 5.59 12.51 6.09
C ILE A 374 6.73 11.50 6.03
N ILE A 375 7.03 11.03 4.82
CA ILE A 375 8.15 10.12 4.55
C ILE A 375 9.13 10.86 3.65
N PHE A 376 10.39 10.92 4.08
CA PHE A 376 11.49 11.42 3.29
C PHE A 376 12.40 10.28 2.85
N THR A 377 12.76 10.26 1.57
CA THR A 377 13.79 9.36 1.04
C THR A 377 15.14 10.07 1.07
N LEU A 378 16.11 9.44 1.74
CA LEU A 378 17.47 9.92 1.94
C LEU A 378 18.47 9.01 1.20
N ASP A 379 19.46 9.61 0.54
CA ASP A 379 20.36 8.88 -0.35
C ASP A 379 21.77 8.74 0.25
N ASN A 380 22.26 9.76 0.97
CA ASN A 380 23.66 9.86 1.40
C ASN A 380 23.82 9.80 2.92
N VAL A 381 23.56 8.62 3.50
CA VAL A 381 23.48 8.38 4.96
C VAL A 381 24.35 7.23 5.46
#